data_AF-A0A163AC71-F1
#
_entry.id   AF-A0A163AC71-F1
#
_cell.length_a   1.000
_cell.length_b   1.000
_cell.length_c   1.000
_cell.angle_alpha   90.00
_cell.angle_beta   90.00
_cell.angle_gamma   90.00
#
_symmetry.space_group_name_H-M   'P 1'
#
loop_
_entity.id
_entity.type
_entity.pdbx_description
1 polymer ?
#
loop_
_entity_poly.entity_id
_entity_poly.type
_entity_poly.pdbx_seq_one_letter_code
_entity_poly.pdbx_strand_id
1 'polypeptide(L)'
;MRNSKQSHDFQSIQRSEFKKEKFWKGCIKNGVPSFQVDRALLSDFLEKMGYRTYSSFGNVQVVQLLNGIVFIKTPQDIFNDLLIIIKEQKNDLLRSCFIEQGENLLLVKKAILGSLPLIELDRYRDTRKTVHLFYQNGIIKITKSKRKAFSYKKFGKRKHYIFSEQIIRRNIKLIDGKNSDIKKFISLVTNDNSHFNSVCSAIGYLVSSYKNPSLVKAIIITDILSQVKNDAYGRSGKGILVKALSKIINVTEYNGKVTDLTNDKFVFQNVNLNTTLIVLQDVTKGFLFESLFSTLTDNMSIERKHRPKINMPFTDSPKIALTTNYTIPQETDSFKDRKHLVTLNNFFNAKNKPEKYFKHLLFEWDDDEWNRFDNFIIECVQLFLKKGLITYESEDLKLKKLINQTSRDFVYLMNADYDRLNDYFGLKELAQMLEVDAEEPRTRSKIVSQWVDLYAIFKGYKVERRKSAGVTKMCFKI
;
A
#
# COMPACT_ATOMS: atom_id res chain seq x y z
N MET A 1 -12.09 19.56 8.69
CA MET A 1 -13.39 20.01 8.13
C MET A 1 -14.09 19.05 7.17
N ARG A 2 -13.43 18.06 6.52
CA ARG A 2 -14.08 17.14 5.55
C ARG A 2 -14.51 15.76 6.10
N ASN A 3 -14.29 15.46 7.39
CA ASN A 3 -14.81 14.25 8.05
C ASN A 3 -16.29 14.40 8.50
N SER A 4 -16.83 15.62 8.53
CA SER A 4 -18.13 15.91 9.14
C SER A 4 -19.32 15.45 8.30
N LYS A 5 -19.33 15.64 6.97
CA LYS A 5 -20.52 15.34 6.15
C LYS A 5 -20.95 13.85 6.17
N GLN A 6 -20.01 12.91 6.29
CA GLN A 6 -20.33 11.47 6.24
C GLN A 6 -20.61 10.89 7.62
N SER A 7 -19.97 11.41 8.68
CA SER A 7 -20.48 11.19 10.03
C SER A 7 -21.90 11.72 10.09
N HIS A 8 -22.20 12.88 9.49
CA HIS A 8 -23.57 13.43 9.45
C HIS A 8 -24.60 12.51 8.78
N ASP A 9 -24.32 11.82 7.68
CA ASP A 9 -25.34 10.94 7.03
C ASP A 9 -25.63 9.67 7.84
N PHE A 10 -24.61 8.97 8.36
CA PHE A 10 -24.84 7.82 9.23
C PHE A 10 -25.38 8.21 10.61
N GLN A 11 -24.90 9.33 11.16
CA GLN A 11 -25.35 9.85 12.45
C GLN A 11 -26.75 10.48 12.37
N SER A 12 -27.16 11.08 11.24
CA SER A 12 -28.48 11.72 11.10
C SER A 12 -29.62 10.70 11.15
N ILE A 13 -29.45 9.54 10.50
CA ILE A 13 -30.43 8.45 10.54
C ILE A 13 -30.64 7.97 11.98
N GLN A 14 -29.55 7.75 12.73
CA GLN A 14 -29.63 7.28 14.10
C GLN A 14 -30.10 8.36 15.10
N ARG A 15 -29.73 9.63 14.90
CA ARG A 15 -30.16 10.76 15.74
C ARG A 15 -31.69 10.91 15.77
N SER A 16 -32.38 10.55 14.68
CA SER A 16 -33.84 10.58 14.65
C SER A 16 -34.50 9.60 15.63
N GLU A 17 -33.83 8.48 15.94
CA GLU A 17 -34.34 7.44 16.86
C GLU A 17 -34.23 7.86 18.33
N PHE A 18 -33.28 8.73 18.68
CA PHE A 18 -33.01 9.11 20.07
C PHE A 18 -33.70 10.38 20.56
N LYS A 19 -34.54 11.03 19.73
CA LYS A 19 -35.17 12.32 20.05
C LYS A 19 -35.99 12.36 21.35
N LYS A 20 -36.50 11.20 21.79
CA LYS A 20 -37.36 11.08 22.98
C LYS A 20 -36.62 10.56 24.21
N GLU A 21 -35.41 10.03 24.06
CA GLU A 21 -34.63 9.54 25.19
C GLU A 21 -33.95 10.70 25.91
N LYS A 22 -33.97 10.67 27.25
CA LYS A 22 -33.42 11.71 28.11
C LYS A 22 -32.37 11.11 29.03
N PHE A 23 -31.24 11.77 29.15
CA PHE A 23 -30.20 11.48 30.13
C PHE A 23 -30.07 12.58 31.21
N TRP A 24 -31.09 13.43 31.31
CA TRP A 24 -31.18 14.52 32.26
C TRP A 24 -32.55 14.51 32.94
N LYS A 25 -32.60 15.10 34.14
CA LYS A 25 -33.81 15.29 34.94
C LYS A 25 -33.98 16.77 35.25
N GLY A 26 -35.24 17.24 35.25
CA GLY A 26 -35.56 18.56 35.80
C GLY A 26 -35.44 18.52 37.33
N CYS A 27 -34.90 19.58 37.92
CA CYS A 27 -34.77 19.72 39.36
C CYS A 27 -34.93 21.18 39.78
N ILE A 28 -34.95 21.45 41.09
CA ILE A 28 -34.96 22.80 41.65
C ILE A 28 -33.66 22.98 42.42
N LYS A 29 -32.87 23.99 42.09
CA LYS A 29 -31.68 24.39 42.84
C LYS A 29 -31.89 25.78 43.38
N ASN A 30 -31.79 25.93 44.70
CA ASN A 30 -31.96 27.22 45.39
C ASN A 30 -33.27 27.94 45.01
N GLY A 31 -34.36 27.20 44.87
CA GLY A 31 -35.68 27.75 44.48
C GLY A 31 -35.85 28.04 42.99
N VAL A 32 -34.81 27.87 42.16
CA VAL A 32 -34.87 28.13 40.70
C VAL A 32 -34.95 26.81 39.93
N PRO A 33 -35.80 26.70 38.89
CA PRO A 33 -35.79 25.56 37.98
C PRO A 33 -34.39 25.34 37.41
N SER A 34 -33.96 24.08 37.39
CA SER A 34 -32.64 23.66 36.92
C SER A 34 -32.72 22.28 36.28
N PHE A 35 -31.58 21.81 35.78
CA PHE A 35 -31.44 20.47 35.24
C PHE A 35 -30.24 19.77 35.88
N GLN A 36 -30.29 18.44 35.85
CA GLN A 36 -29.19 17.60 36.26
C GLN A 36 -29.00 16.48 35.25
N VAL A 37 -27.77 16.32 34.77
CA VAL A 37 -27.35 15.19 33.96
C VAL A 37 -27.20 13.98 34.88
N ASP A 38 -27.97 12.93 34.59
CA ASP A 38 -27.91 11.67 35.33
C ASP A 38 -26.81 10.80 34.71
N ARG A 39 -25.85 10.36 35.53
CA ARG A 39 -24.67 9.64 35.04
C ARG A 39 -25.01 8.26 34.50
N ALA A 40 -25.94 7.55 35.13
CA ALA A 40 -26.35 6.21 34.69
C ALA A 40 -27.10 6.32 33.36
N LEU A 41 -28.07 7.24 33.29
CA LEU A 41 -28.82 7.45 32.04
C LEU A 41 -27.91 7.95 30.90
N LEU A 42 -26.90 8.77 31.20
CA LEU A 42 -25.92 9.19 30.20
C LEU A 42 -25.09 8.02 29.69
N SER A 43 -24.66 7.10 30.56
CA SER A 43 -23.94 5.89 30.17
C SER A 43 -24.79 5.02 29.25
N ASP A 44 -26.02 4.69 29.68
CA ASP A 44 -26.97 3.89 28.90
C ASP A 44 -27.27 4.53 27.53
N PHE A 45 -27.43 5.87 27.52
CA PHE A 45 -27.65 6.61 26.30
C PHE A 45 -26.46 6.56 25.33
N LEU A 46 -25.23 6.72 25.84
CA LEU A 46 -24.02 6.56 25.04
C LEU A 46 -23.93 5.15 24.45
N GLU A 47 -24.23 4.12 25.24
CA GLU A 47 -24.23 2.73 24.78
C GLU A 47 -25.26 2.49 23.67
N LYS A 48 -26.46 3.02 23.81
CA LYS A 48 -27.50 2.93 22.77
C LYS A 48 -27.12 3.68 21.50
N MET A 49 -26.44 4.82 21.61
CA MET A 49 -25.85 5.54 20.48
C MET A 49 -24.68 4.78 19.81
N GLY A 50 -24.32 3.60 20.32
CA GLY A 50 -23.28 2.74 19.78
C GLY A 50 -21.88 3.09 20.27
N TYR A 51 -21.72 3.93 21.28
CA TYR A 51 -20.41 4.19 21.87
C TYR A 51 -19.90 2.96 22.62
N ARG A 52 -18.64 2.62 22.39
CA ARG A 52 -17.96 1.45 22.95
C ARG A 52 -16.52 1.83 23.28
N THR A 53 -15.88 1.04 24.13
CA THR A 53 -14.41 1.02 24.21
C THR A 53 -13.84 0.07 23.16
N TYR A 54 -12.66 0.39 22.66
CA TYR A 54 -11.87 -0.44 21.76
C TYR A 54 -10.45 -0.50 22.29
N SER A 55 -9.99 -1.71 22.58
CA SER A 55 -8.61 -1.96 23.00
C SER A 55 -7.81 -2.47 21.81
N SER A 56 -6.67 -1.83 21.55
CA SER A 56 -5.74 -2.30 20.53
C SER A 56 -4.31 -2.01 20.96
N PHE A 57 -3.49 -3.06 20.95
CA PHE A 57 -2.07 -2.98 21.31
C PHE A 57 -1.84 -2.29 22.66
N GLY A 58 -2.65 -2.65 23.67
CA GLY A 58 -2.59 -2.09 25.02
C GLY A 58 -3.15 -0.68 25.20
N ASN A 59 -3.66 -0.04 24.14
CA ASN A 59 -4.32 1.26 24.22
C ASN A 59 -5.84 1.11 24.16
N VAL A 60 -6.54 1.67 25.14
CA VAL A 60 -8.00 1.77 25.14
C VAL A 60 -8.40 3.13 24.60
N GLN A 61 -9.30 3.14 23.63
CA GLN A 61 -9.89 4.35 23.05
C GLN A 61 -11.40 4.20 22.92
N VAL A 62 -12.11 5.32 22.88
CA VAL A 62 -13.55 5.33 22.67
C VAL A 62 -13.84 5.34 21.18
N VAL A 63 -14.83 4.56 20.78
CA VAL A 63 -15.31 4.49 19.41
C VAL A 63 -16.82 4.56 19.37
N GLN A 64 -17.38 4.92 18.22
CA GLN A 64 -18.80 4.75 17.92
C GLN A 64 -18.94 3.66 16.86
N LEU A 65 -19.73 2.62 17.15
CA LEU A 65 -19.98 1.49 16.25
C LEU A 65 -21.37 1.62 15.62
N LEU A 66 -21.42 1.86 14.31
CA LEU A 66 -22.65 2.02 13.54
C LEU A 66 -22.65 1.07 12.34
N ASN A 67 -23.60 0.12 12.28
CA ASN A 67 -23.76 -0.81 11.16
C ASN A 67 -22.46 -1.55 10.75
N GLY A 68 -21.61 -1.91 11.73
CA GLY A 68 -20.31 -2.54 11.47
C GLY A 68 -19.20 -1.57 11.03
N ILE A 69 -19.41 -0.27 11.20
CA ILE A 69 -18.41 0.78 10.96
C ILE A 69 -18.02 1.41 12.30
N VAL A 70 -16.72 1.43 12.58
CA VAL A 70 -16.13 1.98 13.78
C VAL A 70 -15.56 3.37 13.47
N PHE A 71 -16.04 4.37 14.20
CA PHE A 71 -15.55 5.74 14.18
C PHE A 71 -14.74 5.97 15.46
N ILE A 72 -13.47 6.35 15.33
CA ILE A 72 -12.67 6.74 16.49
C ILE A 72 -13.18 8.08 17.01
N LYS A 73 -13.42 8.18 18.31
CA LYS A 73 -14.05 9.35 18.95
C LYS A 73 -13.20 9.88 20.08
N THR A 74 -12.87 11.17 20.02
CA THR A 74 -12.29 11.87 21.16
C THR A 74 -13.39 12.24 22.16
N PRO A 75 -13.06 12.50 23.44
CA PRO A 75 -14.03 13.03 24.40
C PRO A 75 -14.74 14.30 23.89
N GLN A 76 -14.03 15.16 23.15
CA GLN A 76 -14.60 16.36 22.55
C GLN A 76 -15.62 16.03 21.45
N ASP A 77 -15.37 15.02 20.63
CA ASP A 77 -16.33 14.59 19.60
C ASP A 77 -17.64 14.12 20.24
N ILE A 78 -17.56 13.36 21.33
CA ILE A 78 -18.72 12.82 22.06
C ILE A 78 -19.50 13.97 22.69
N PHE A 79 -18.82 14.91 23.35
CA PHE A 79 -19.44 16.12 23.90
C PHE A 79 -20.20 16.90 22.82
N ASN A 80 -19.58 17.09 21.65
CA ASN A 80 -20.20 17.79 20.53
C ASN A 80 -21.41 17.04 19.95
N ASP A 81 -21.33 15.71 19.83
CA ASP A 81 -22.44 14.87 19.36
C ASP A 81 -23.66 14.96 20.30
N LEU A 82 -23.43 14.96 21.62
CA LEU A 82 -24.50 15.15 22.62
C LEU A 82 -25.02 16.58 22.65
N LEU A 83 -24.16 17.59 22.47
CA LEU A 83 -24.57 18.99 22.44
C LEU A 83 -25.53 19.29 21.29
N ILE A 84 -25.39 18.59 20.15
CA ILE A 84 -26.35 18.68 19.05
C ILE A 84 -27.74 18.21 19.51
N ILE A 85 -27.82 17.06 20.19
CA ILE A 85 -29.08 16.50 20.72
C ILE A 85 -29.72 17.44 21.75
N ILE A 86 -28.90 18.05 22.62
CA ILE A 86 -29.36 19.03 23.61
C ILE A 86 -29.90 20.30 22.94
N LYS A 87 -29.25 20.79 21.88
CA LYS A 87 -29.72 21.97 21.12
C LYS A 87 -31.07 21.72 20.44
N GLU A 88 -31.36 20.50 20.01
CA GLU A 88 -32.65 20.13 19.43
C GLU A 88 -33.82 20.27 20.42
N GLN A 89 -33.54 20.24 21.72
CA GLN A 89 -34.56 20.45 22.76
C GLN A 89 -35.02 21.92 22.89
N LYS A 90 -34.32 22.86 22.22
CA LYS A 90 -34.64 24.31 22.23
C LYS A 90 -34.84 24.88 23.65
N ASN A 91 -34.02 24.46 24.60
CA ASN A 91 -34.07 24.90 25.99
C ASN A 91 -32.68 25.39 26.44
N ASP A 92 -32.53 26.70 26.63
CA ASP A 92 -31.24 27.32 26.95
C ASP A 92 -30.74 26.97 28.36
N LEU A 93 -31.66 26.81 29.32
CA LEU A 93 -31.31 26.41 30.68
C LEU A 93 -30.70 25.00 30.71
N LEU A 94 -31.32 24.05 29.99
CA LEU A 94 -30.78 22.70 29.81
C LEU A 94 -29.42 22.75 29.10
N ARG A 95 -29.29 23.58 28.07
CA ARG A 95 -28.04 23.72 27.32
C ARG A 95 -26.90 24.22 28.20
N SER A 96 -27.10 25.28 28.97
CA SER A 96 -26.10 25.81 29.90
C SER A 96 -25.71 24.77 30.95
N CYS A 97 -26.70 24.10 31.54
CA CYS A 97 -26.50 23.00 32.47
C CYS A 97 -25.66 21.86 31.86
N PHE A 98 -25.97 21.45 30.62
CA PHE A 98 -25.22 20.39 29.94
C PHE A 98 -23.79 20.81 29.62
N ILE A 99 -23.54 22.06 29.24
CA ILE A 99 -22.19 22.54 28.96
C ILE A 99 -21.31 22.35 30.20
N GLU A 100 -21.77 22.82 31.36
CA GLU A 100 -21.03 22.71 32.63
C GLU A 100 -20.87 21.23 33.08
N GLN A 101 -21.97 20.49 33.16
CA GLN A 101 -21.95 19.12 33.69
C GLN A 101 -21.32 18.14 32.70
N GLY A 102 -21.58 18.31 31.41
CA GLY A 102 -21.03 17.48 30.34
C GLY A 102 -19.52 17.68 30.16
N GLU A 103 -19.01 18.90 30.30
CA GLU A 103 -17.56 19.16 30.31
C GLU A 103 -16.89 18.38 31.45
N ASN A 104 -17.43 18.49 32.66
CA ASN A 104 -16.91 17.78 33.82
C ASN A 104 -16.96 16.25 33.66
N LEU A 105 -18.10 15.71 33.17
CA LEU A 105 -18.30 14.27 33.04
C LEU A 105 -17.49 13.64 31.90
N LEU A 106 -17.41 14.30 30.75
CA LEU A 106 -16.85 13.73 29.52
C LEU A 106 -15.41 14.15 29.28
N LEU A 107 -15.05 15.40 29.59
CA LEU A 107 -13.73 15.96 29.26
C LEU A 107 -12.77 15.90 30.45
N VAL A 108 -13.25 16.15 31.66
CA VAL A 108 -12.41 16.15 32.87
C VAL A 108 -12.33 14.75 33.48
N LYS A 109 -13.46 14.19 33.93
CA LYS A 109 -13.46 12.96 34.75
C LYS A 109 -13.32 11.66 33.96
N LYS A 110 -13.69 11.63 32.67
CA LYS A 110 -13.52 10.54 31.66
C LYS A 110 -13.88 9.10 32.06
N ALA A 111 -14.19 8.81 33.31
CA ALA A 111 -14.46 7.47 33.83
C ALA A 111 -15.67 6.84 33.14
N ILE A 112 -16.71 7.65 32.90
CA ILE A 112 -17.90 7.22 32.15
C ILE A 112 -17.58 6.74 30.73
N LEU A 113 -16.55 7.32 30.09
CA LEU A 113 -16.11 6.92 28.76
C LEU A 113 -15.26 5.65 28.81
N GLY A 114 -14.43 5.51 29.85
CA GLY A 114 -13.62 4.32 30.08
C GLY A 114 -14.42 3.09 30.52
N SER A 115 -15.62 3.29 31.09
CA SER A 115 -16.51 2.21 31.53
C SER A 115 -17.47 1.71 30.45
N LEU A 116 -17.46 2.30 29.23
CA LEU A 116 -18.29 1.82 28.13
C LEU A 116 -17.91 0.38 27.72
N PRO A 117 -18.88 -0.44 27.30
CA PRO A 117 -18.63 -1.83 26.94
C PRO A 117 -17.62 -1.94 25.80
N LEU A 118 -16.78 -2.98 25.86
CA LEU A 118 -15.82 -3.29 24.82
C LEU A 118 -16.56 -3.68 23.53
N ILE A 119 -15.98 -3.36 22.37
CA ILE A 119 -16.46 -3.90 21.11
C ILE A 119 -16.22 -5.42 21.05
N GLU A 120 -17.29 -6.19 20.82
CA GLU A 120 -17.26 -7.66 20.72
C GLU A 120 -17.16 -8.18 19.28
N LEU A 121 -16.86 -7.30 18.32
CA LEU A 121 -16.76 -7.64 16.90
C LEU A 121 -15.31 -7.82 16.49
N ASP A 122 -15.08 -8.75 15.56
CA ASP A 122 -13.75 -8.95 14.97
C ASP A 122 -13.46 -7.91 13.89
N ARG A 123 -12.21 -7.46 13.81
CA ARG A 123 -11.81 -6.58 12.72
C ARG A 123 -11.89 -7.33 11.39
N TYR A 124 -12.58 -6.76 10.41
CA TYR A 124 -12.65 -7.33 9.08
C TYR A 124 -11.30 -7.29 8.37
N ARG A 125 -10.93 -8.41 7.76
CA ARG A 125 -9.77 -8.56 6.90
C ARG A 125 -10.15 -9.30 5.62
N ASP A 126 -9.47 -8.95 4.54
CA ASP A 126 -9.56 -9.74 3.31
C ASP A 126 -9.00 -11.15 3.53
N THR A 127 -9.40 -12.07 2.67
CA THR A 127 -8.90 -13.45 2.69
C THR A 127 -8.15 -13.74 1.40
N ARG A 128 -7.46 -14.90 1.35
CA ARG A 128 -6.83 -15.41 0.13
C ARG A 128 -7.75 -15.42 -1.10
N LYS A 129 -9.07 -15.55 -0.91
CA LYS A 129 -10.05 -15.72 -2.00
C LYS A 129 -10.90 -14.47 -2.26
N THR A 130 -10.93 -13.52 -1.33
CA THR A 130 -11.90 -12.43 -1.35
C THR A 130 -11.29 -11.13 -0.87
N VAL A 131 -11.46 -10.07 -1.66
CA VAL A 131 -11.10 -8.69 -1.29
C VAL A 131 -12.36 -7.84 -1.24
N HIS A 132 -12.47 -6.94 -0.28
CA HIS A 132 -13.55 -5.96 -0.20
C HIS A 132 -13.00 -4.53 -0.29
N LEU A 133 -13.66 -3.72 -1.11
CA LEU A 133 -13.47 -2.27 -1.14
C LEU A 133 -14.72 -1.59 -0.60
N PHE A 134 -14.53 -0.62 0.28
CA PHE A 134 -15.59 0.05 1.02
C PHE A 134 -15.77 1.45 0.43
N TYR A 135 -16.92 1.73 -0.15
CA TYR A 135 -17.30 3.01 -0.76
C TYR A 135 -18.42 3.68 0.04
N GLN A 136 -18.73 4.93 -0.24
CA GLN A 136 -19.81 5.66 0.44
C GLN A 136 -21.17 4.96 0.29
N ASN A 137 -21.52 4.58 -0.94
CA ASN A 137 -22.79 3.94 -1.27
C ASN A 137 -22.82 2.41 -1.07
N GLY A 138 -21.73 1.77 -0.66
CA GLY A 138 -21.73 0.33 -0.39
C GLY A 138 -20.36 -0.33 -0.43
N ILE A 139 -20.37 -1.65 -0.51
CA ILE A 139 -19.18 -2.51 -0.43
C ILE A 139 -19.08 -3.33 -1.71
N ILE A 140 -17.92 -3.32 -2.35
CA ILE A 140 -17.63 -4.18 -3.50
C ILE A 140 -16.84 -5.39 -3.02
N LYS A 141 -17.43 -6.58 -3.14
CA LYS A 141 -16.74 -7.86 -2.95
C LYS A 141 -16.15 -8.33 -4.27
N ILE A 142 -14.87 -8.62 -4.26
CA ILE A 142 -14.08 -9.07 -5.39
C ILE A 142 -13.60 -10.49 -5.11
N THR A 143 -13.80 -11.38 -6.08
CA THR A 143 -13.33 -12.76 -6.07
C THR A 143 -12.67 -13.07 -7.40
N LYS A 144 -12.00 -14.22 -7.51
CA LYS A 144 -11.42 -14.67 -8.79
C LYS A 144 -12.42 -14.64 -9.96
N SER A 145 -13.70 -14.94 -9.72
CA SER A 145 -14.69 -15.07 -10.80
C SER A 145 -15.75 -13.95 -10.85
N LYS A 146 -16.01 -13.26 -9.74
CA LYS A 146 -17.14 -12.33 -9.61
C LYS A 146 -16.78 -11.03 -8.89
N ARG A 147 -17.46 -9.95 -9.28
CA ARG A 147 -17.51 -8.64 -8.62
C ARG A 147 -18.96 -8.38 -8.21
N LYS A 148 -19.23 -8.07 -6.94
CA LYS A 148 -20.61 -7.86 -6.46
C LYS A 148 -20.69 -6.72 -5.46
N ALA A 149 -21.69 -5.85 -5.60
CA ALA A 149 -21.99 -4.78 -4.65
C ALA A 149 -22.95 -5.24 -3.54
N PHE A 150 -22.75 -4.77 -2.31
CA PHE A 150 -23.59 -5.02 -1.15
C PHE A 150 -23.74 -3.78 -0.27
N SER A 151 -24.86 -3.63 0.43
CA SER A 151 -25.09 -2.56 1.42
C SER A 151 -24.40 -2.85 2.76
N TYR A 152 -23.99 -1.83 3.50
CA TYR A 152 -23.46 -1.96 4.87
C TYR A 152 -24.39 -2.67 5.85
N LYS A 153 -25.72 -2.53 5.71
CA LYS A 153 -26.70 -3.27 6.54
C LYS A 153 -26.51 -4.79 6.50
N LYS A 154 -26.09 -5.35 5.35
CA LYS A 154 -25.80 -6.79 5.21
C LYS A 154 -24.43 -7.17 5.79
N PHE A 155 -23.51 -6.20 5.88
CA PHE A 155 -22.18 -6.39 6.45
C PHE A 155 -22.22 -6.39 7.98
N GLY A 156 -22.92 -5.43 8.60
CA GLY A 156 -23.05 -5.32 10.06
C GLY A 156 -23.80 -6.49 10.73
N LYS A 157 -24.56 -7.30 9.97
CA LYS A 157 -25.11 -8.58 10.46
C LYS A 157 -24.06 -9.66 10.70
N ARG A 158 -22.86 -9.48 10.15
CA ARG A 158 -21.71 -10.36 10.42
C ARG A 158 -21.01 -9.83 11.66
N LYS A 159 -20.40 -10.72 12.47
CA LYS A 159 -19.62 -10.35 13.67
C LYS A 159 -18.30 -9.62 13.33
N HIS A 160 -18.32 -8.69 12.36
CA HIS A 160 -17.15 -7.98 11.90
C HIS A 160 -17.37 -6.46 11.86
N TYR A 161 -16.28 -5.70 12.01
CA TYR A 161 -16.28 -4.26 11.79
C TYR A 161 -15.14 -3.78 10.87
N ILE A 162 -15.30 -2.59 10.29
CA ILE A 162 -14.22 -1.83 9.65
C ILE A 162 -14.06 -0.48 10.33
N PHE A 163 -12.89 0.15 10.16
CA PHE A 163 -12.74 1.55 10.52
C PHE A 163 -13.31 2.46 9.42
N SER A 164 -13.88 3.59 9.83
CA SER A 164 -14.46 4.59 8.92
C SER A 164 -13.46 5.13 7.90
N GLU A 165 -12.18 5.17 8.27
CA GLU A 165 -11.04 5.59 7.45
C GLU A 165 -10.75 4.63 6.30
N GLN A 166 -11.31 3.42 6.31
CA GLN A 166 -11.22 2.47 5.19
C GLN A 166 -12.27 2.75 4.11
N ILE A 167 -13.23 3.67 4.36
CA ILE A 167 -14.28 4.00 3.40
C ILE A 167 -13.76 5.05 2.42
N ILE A 168 -13.70 4.66 1.15
CA ILE A 168 -13.39 5.50 0.00
C ILE A 168 -14.50 6.54 -0.16
N ARG A 169 -14.14 7.82 -0.13
CA ARG A 169 -15.07 8.97 -0.07
C ARG A 169 -15.64 9.36 -1.43
N ARG A 170 -16.24 8.39 -2.11
CA ARG A 170 -17.01 8.56 -3.35
C ARG A 170 -17.93 7.36 -3.54
N ASN A 171 -18.89 7.52 -4.44
CA ASN A 171 -19.80 6.44 -4.84
C ASN A 171 -19.16 5.60 -5.94
N ILE A 172 -19.56 4.33 -5.99
CA ILE A 172 -19.16 3.39 -7.04
C ILE A 172 -20.39 2.85 -7.77
N LYS A 173 -20.28 2.75 -9.10
CA LYS A 173 -21.17 2.00 -9.98
C LYS A 173 -20.33 0.99 -10.74
N LEU A 174 -20.61 -0.30 -10.54
CA LEU A 174 -19.94 -1.35 -11.31
C LEU A 174 -20.27 -1.19 -12.79
N ILE A 175 -19.23 -1.07 -13.61
CA ILE A 175 -19.30 -0.95 -15.07
C ILE A 175 -18.28 -1.88 -15.69
N ASP A 176 -18.55 -2.35 -16.90
CA ASP A 176 -17.61 -3.19 -17.65
C ASP A 176 -16.84 -2.35 -18.69
N GLY A 177 -15.53 -2.62 -18.83
CA GLY A 177 -14.82 -2.37 -20.07
C GLY A 177 -14.58 -0.90 -20.48
N LYS A 178 -14.55 0.06 -19.55
CA LYS A 178 -14.18 1.45 -19.89
C LYS A 178 -12.70 1.74 -19.60
N ASN A 179 -12.08 2.56 -20.44
CA ASN A 179 -10.73 3.06 -20.23
C ASN A 179 -10.75 4.23 -19.24
N SER A 180 -10.05 4.08 -18.11
CA SER A 180 -9.70 5.17 -17.22
C SER A 180 -8.37 5.79 -17.64
N ASP A 181 -8.12 7.01 -17.18
CA ASP A 181 -6.85 7.70 -17.30
C ASP A 181 -5.70 6.89 -16.71
N ILE A 182 -5.92 6.20 -15.58
CA ILE A 182 -4.89 5.35 -14.99
C ILE A 182 -4.64 4.10 -15.80
N LYS A 183 -5.67 3.50 -16.39
CA LYS A 183 -5.50 2.38 -17.33
C LYS A 183 -4.68 2.83 -18.54
N LYS A 184 -5.01 4.00 -19.10
CA LYS A 184 -4.25 4.63 -20.19
C LYS A 184 -2.81 4.94 -19.77
N PHE A 185 -2.60 5.54 -18.60
CA PHE A 185 -1.28 5.80 -18.03
C PHE A 185 -0.45 4.51 -17.97
N ILE A 186 -0.98 3.43 -17.39
CA ILE A 186 -0.28 2.14 -17.29
C ILE A 186 0.04 1.59 -18.68
N SER A 187 -0.90 1.67 -19.64
CA SER A 187 -0.61 1.25 -21.02
C SER A 187 0.52 2.05 -21.68
N LEU A 188 0.65 3.35 -21.38
CA LEU A 188 1.74 4.17 -21.91
C LEU A 188 3.08 3.84 -21.24
N VAL A 189 3.07 3.51 -19.95
CA VAL A 189 4.28 3.14 -19.20
C VAL A 189 4.65 1.65 -19.27
N THR A 190 3.97 0.89 -20.13
CA THR A 190 4.27 -0.53 -20.36
C THR A 190 4.46 -0.80 -21.85
N ASN A 191 5.11 -1.92 -22.18
CA ASN A 191 5.52 -2.22 -23.56
C ASN A 191 4.55 -3.19 -24.25
N ASP A 192 3.98 -4.11 -23.49
CA ASP A 192 3.11 -5.18 -23.97
C ASP A 192 2.12 -5.62 -22.89
N ASN A 193 1.26 -6.58 -23.23
CA ASN A 193 0.25 -7.12 -22.32
C ASN A 193 0.84 -7.86 -21.11
N SER A 194 2.02 -8.48 -21.22
CA SER A 194 2.68 -9.14 -20.09
C SER A 194 3.16 -8.10 -19.08
N HIS A 195 3.79 -7.02 -19.57
CA HIS A 195 4.22 -5.88 -18.79
C HIS A 195 3.03 -5.18 -18.11
N PHE A 196 1.96 -4.91 -18.87
CA PHE A 196 0.72 -4.33 -18.34
C PHE A 196 0.13 -5.17 -17.21
N ASN A 197 0.07 -6.50 -17.40
CA ASN A 197 -0.45 -7.43 -16.41
C ASN A 197 0.46 -7.53 -15.18
N SER A 198 1.78 -7.42 -15.33
CA SER A 198 2.72 -7.35 -14.21
C SER A 198 2.40 -6.16 -13.30
N VAL A 199 2.32 -4.94 -13.86
CA VAL A 199 1.94 -3.73 -13.11
C VAL A 199 0.56 -3.88 -12.46
N CYS A 200 -0.44 -4.36 -13.21
CA CYS A 200 -1.81 -4.53 -12.70
C CYS A 200 -1.88 -5.56 -11.56
N SER A 201 -1.14 -6.67 -11.65
CA SER A 201 -1.10 -7.68 -10.59
C SER A 201 -0.47 -7.14 -9.30
N ALA A 202 0.55 -6.28 -9.42
CA ALA A 202 1.16 -5.62 -8.28
C ALA A 202 0.20 -4.62 -7.60
N ILE A 203 -0.56 -3.85 -8.39
CA ILE A 203 -1.64 -2.98 -7.86
C ILE A 203 -2.65 -3.83 -7.08
N GLY A 204 -3.12 -4.94 -7.66
CA GLY A 204 -4.07 -5.83 -7.00
C GLY A 204 -3.55 -6.43 -5.69
N TYR A 205 -2.27 -6.82 -5.65
CA TYR A 205 -1.60 -7.30 -4.43
C TYR A 205 -1.53 -6.22 -3.34
N LEU A 206 -1.17 -4.98 -3.71
CA LEU A 206 -1.01 -3.86 -2.79
C LEU A 206 -2.35 -3.37 -2.22
N VAL A 207 -3.42 -3.42 -3.02
CA VAL A 207 -4.78 -3.02 -2.60
C VAL A 207 -5.41 -4.04 -1.65
N SER A 208 -5.15 -5.34 -1.84
CA SER A 208 -5.63 -6.38 -0.94
C SER A 208 -5.06 -6.19 0.47
N SER A 209 -5.88 -6.26 1.52
CA SER A 209 -5.38 -6.23 2.91
C SER A 209 -4.83 -7.58 3.39
N TYR A 210 -5.15 -8.68 2.69
CA TYR A 210 -4.69 -10.02 3.07
C TYR A 210 -3.16 -10.15 2.93
N LYS A 211 -2.48 -10.49 4.03
CA LYS A 211 -1.08 -10.92 4.03
C LYS A 211 -1.00 -12.44 4.07
N ASN A 212 -0.44 -13.02 3.03
CA ASN A 212 -0.13 -14.44 2.99
C ASN A 212 1.27 -14.66 3.57
N PRO A 213 1.43 -15.41 4.68
CA PRO A 213 2.74 -15.71 5.27
C PRO A 213 3.72 -16.34 4.25
N SER A 214 3.22 -17.11 3.28
CA SER A 214 4.05 -17.76 2.25
C SER A 214 4.34 -16.87 1.04
N LEU A 215 3.79 -15.65 0.96
CA LEU A 215 3.97 -14.73 -0.18
C LEU A 215 4.11 -13.29 0.31
N VAL A 216 5.05 -13.06 1.22
CA VAL A 216 5.35 -11.73 1.74
C VAL A 216 6.40 -11.09 0.84
N LYS A 217 5.96 -10.18 -0.04
CA LYS A 217 6.84 -9.44 -0.94
C LYS A 217 6.73 -7.93 -0.72
N ALA A 218 7.87 -7.23 -0.72
CA ALA A 218 7.91 -5.80 -0.95
C ALA A 218 7.90 -5.51 -2.46
N ILE A 219 7.08 -4.56 -2.88
CA ILE A 219 7.01 -4.15 -4.29
C ILE A 219 8.04 -3.05 -4.55
N ILE A 220 8.99 -3.30 -5.44
CA ILE A 220 10.01 -2.35 -5.87
C ILE A 220 9.53 -1.73 -7.18
N ILE A 221 9.16 -0.46 -7.14
CA ILE A 221 8.73 0.30 -8.31
C ILE A 221 9.95 1.08 -8.83
N THR A 222 10.37 0.78 -10.05
CA THR A 222 11.53 1.38 -10.70
C THR A 222 11.21 1.67 -12.17
N ASP A 223 12.18 2.20 -12.92
CA ASP A 223 12.06 2.33 -14.36
C ASP A 223 13.16 1.60 -15.13
N ILE A 224 12.84 1.30 -16.38
CA ILE A 224 13.66 0.54 -17.31
C ILE A 224 15.07 1.14 -17.43
N LEU A 225 15.20 2.45 -17.64
CA LEU A 225 16.51 3.09 -17.79
C LEU A 225 17.32 3.07 -16.49
N SER A 226 16.68 3.30 -15.34
CA SER A 226 17.33 3.15 -14.04
C SER A 226 17.86 1.73 -13.79
N GLN A 227 17.14 0.70 -14.22
CA GLN A 227 17.61 -0.69 -14.11
C GLN A 227 18.80 -1.01 -15.03
N VAL A 228 18.95 -0.29 -16.14
CA VAL A 228 20.00 -0.52 -17.14
C VAL A 228 21.26 0.29 -16.83
N LYS A 229 21.10 1.56 -16.42
CA LYS A 229 22.19 2.51 -16.25
C LYS A 229 22.54 2.78 -14.79
N ASN A 230 21.71 2.33 -13.84
CA ASN A 230 21.86 2.57 -12.40
C ASN A 230 22.01 4.06 -12.06
N ASP A 231 21.21 4.88 -12.73
CA ASP A 231 21.25 6.34 -12.66
C ASP A 231 19.83 6.93 -12.64
N ALA A 232 19.71 8.18 -12.18
CA ALA A 232 18.46 8.85 -11.89
C ALA A 232 17.74 9.38 -13.13
N TYR A 233 16.75 8.63 -13.62
CA TYR A 233 15.82 9.10 -14.66
C TYR A 233 14.49 9.51 -14.03
N GLY A 234 14.38 10.80 -13.69
CA GLY A 234 13.15 11.37 -13.15
C GLY A 234 11.97 11.26 -14.13
N ARG A 235 10.75 11.39 -13.60
CA ARG A 235 9.48 11.54 -14.37
C ARG A 235 8.96 10.28 -15.07
N SER A 236 9.47 9.08 -14.77
CA SER A 236 8.96 7.80 -15.29
C SER A 236 7.56 7.39 -14.79
N GLY A 237 6.92 8.20 -13.92
CA GLY A 237 5.55 7.95 -13.46
C GLY A 237 5.43 7.13 -12.17
N LYS A 238 6.54 6.78 -11.50
CA LYS A 238 6.55 6.05 -10.21
C LYS A 238 5.65 6.70 -9.16
N GLY A 239 5.75 8.03 -9.00
CA GLY A 239 4.91 8.79 -8.07
C GLY A 239 3.43 8.82 -8.46
N ILE A 240 3.09 8.73 -9.75
CA ILE A 240 1.69 8.64 -10.21
C ILE A 240 1.08 7.32 -9.76
N LEU A 241 1.82 6.21 -9.85
CA LEU A 241 1.37 4.90 -9.39
C LEU A 241 1.15 4.86 -7.87
N VAL A 242 2.10 5.42 -7.09
CA VAL A 242 1.94 5.55 -5.62
C VAL A 242 0.73 6.42 -5.28
N LYS A 243 0.56 7.56 -5.96
CA LYS A 243 -0.59 8.45 -5.76
C LYS A 243 -1.91 7.78 -6.14
N ALA A 244 -1.94 6.92 -7.16
CA ALA A 244 -3.14 6.15 -7.50
C ALA A 244 -3.53 5.18 -6.36
N LEU A 245 -2.56 4.48 -5.77
CA LEU A 245 -2.82 3.60 -4.63
C LEU A 245 -3.38 4.37 -3.42
N SER A 246 -2.85 5.56 -3.13
CA SER A 246 -3.34 6.39 -2.01
C SER A 246 -4.75 6.96 -2.21
N LYS A 247 -5.33 6.85 -3.41
CA LYS A 247 -6.75 7.16 -3.66
C LYS A 247 -7.71 6.02 -3.33
N ILE A 248 -7.20 4.81 -3.06
CA ILE A 248 -8.00 3.60 -2.80
C ILE A 248 -7.75 3.06 -1.39
N ILE A 249 -6.50 3.08 -0.94
CA ILE A 249 -6.09 2.55 0.35
C ILE A 249 -5.33 3.59 1.17
N ASN A 250 -5.28 3.38 2.48
CA ASN A 250 -4.51 4.23 3.39
C ASN A 250 -3.02 3.93 3.26
N VAL A 251 -2.28 4.91 2.74
CA VAL A 251 -0.83 4.84 2.51
C VAL A 251 -0.11 5.74 3.49
N THR A 252 0.95 5.22 4.12
CA THR A 252 1.92 6.02 4.89
C THR A 252 3.22 6.09 4.10
N GLU A 253 3.61 7.31 3.72
CA GLU A 253 4.77 7.55 2.87
C GLU A 253 5.96 8.08 3.70
N TYR A 254 7.16 7.63 3.36
CA TYR A 254 8.43 8.03 3.96
C TYR A 254 9.41 8.46 2.89
N ASN A 255 10.26 9.43 3.20
CA ASN A 255 11.36 9.81 2.32
C ASN A 255 12.51 8.80 2.47
N GLY A 256 12.63 7.91 1.49
CA GLY A 256 13.62 6.83 1.45
C GLY A 256 15.08 7.29 1.38
N LYS A 257 15.36 8.57 1.14
CA LYS A 257 16.73 9.12 1.19
C LYS A 257 17.22 9.38 2.61
N VAL A 258 16.31 9.66 3.53
CA VAL A 258 16.62 10.05 4.91
C VAL A 258 16.15 9.03 5.93
N THR A 259 15.36 8.04 5.50
CA THR A 259 14.81 7.01 6.39
C THR A 259 15.92 6.04 6.80
N ASP A 260 16.26 6.01 8.08
CA ASP A 260 17.18 5.05 8.67
C ASP A 260 16.38 3.91 9.34
N LEU A 261 16.25 2.79 8.64
CA LEU A 261 15.53 1.61 9.15
C LEU A 261 16.31 0.82 10.21
N THR A 262 17.60 1.12 10.34
CA THR A 262 18.54 0.38 11.19
C THR A 262 18.67 1.01 12.57
N ASN A 263 18.83 2.33 12.65
CA ASN A 263 19.13 3.02 13.90
C ASN A 263 17.97 3.87 14.44
N ASP A 264 17.00 4.26 13.61
CA ASP A 264 15.86 5.04 14.08
C ASP A 264 14.72 4.14 14.58
N LYS A 265 14.65 3.96 15.90
CA LYS A 265 13.55 3.24 16.56
C LYS A 265 12.16 3.86 16.33
N PHE A 266 12.09 5.15 15.98
CA PHE A 266 10.84 5.87 15.71
C PHE A 266 10.48 5.90 14.21
N VAL A 267 11.21 5.18 13.36
CA VAL A 267 11.03 5.22 11.90
C VAL A 267 9.58 4.97 11.48
N PHE A 268 8.87 4.08 12.17
CA PHE A 268 7.48 3.74 11.86
C PHE A 268 6.42 4.46 12.70
N GLN A 269 6.76 5.56 13.40
CA GLN A 269 5.84 6.26 14.32
C GLN A 269 4.49 6.67 13.69
N ASN A 270 4.48 6.97 12.38
CA ASN A 270 3.30 7.39 11.63
C ASN A 270 2.39 6.23 11.19
N VAL A 271 2.85 4.99 11.29
CA VAL A 271 2.04 3.80 11.03
C VAL A 271 0.98 3.69 12.12
N ASN A 272 -0.26 3.49 11.70
CA ASN A 272 -1.40 3.33 12.59
C ASN A 272 -2.25 2.13 12.17
N LEU A 273 -3.28 1.83 12.95
CA LEU A 273 -4.18 0.70 12.70
C LEU A 273 -4.80 0.69 11.31
N ASN A 274 -4.98 1.86 10.70
CA ASN A 274 -5.63 2.00 9.41
C ASN A 274 -4.65 1.99 8.24
N THR A 275 -3.34 2.08 8.49
CA THR A 275 -2.32 1.98 7.45
C THR A 275 -2.38 0.61 6.77
N THR A 276 -2.58 0.61 5.45
CA THR A 276 -2.63 -0.61 4.62
C THR A 276 -1.33 -0.83 3.86
N LEU A 277 -0.66 0.26 3.47
CA LEU A 277 0.59 0.25 2.70
C LEU A 277 1.57 1.28 3.26
N ILE A 278 2.83 0.86 3.44
CA ILE A 278 3.98 1.74 3.65
C ILE A 278 4.69 1.92 2.32
N VAL A 279 5.03 3.17 1.97
CA VAL A 279 5.83 3.47 0.78
C VAL A 279 7.10 4.21 1.16
N LEU A 280 8.27 3.64 0.86
CA LEU A 280 9.55 4.34 0.93
C LEU A 280 9.84 4.99 -0.43
N GLN A 281 9.67 6.31 -0.52
CA GLN A 281 9.86 7.05 -1.76
C GLN A 281 11.34 7.38 -2.00
N ASP A 282 11.83 7.08 -3.19
CA ASP A 282 13.14 7.44 -3.73
C ASP A 282 14.31 6.93 -2.88
N VAL A 283 14.30 5.64 -2.54
CA VAL A 283 15.41 5.00 -1.83
C VAL A 283 16.70 5.06 -2.66
N THR A 284 17.82 5.25 -1.96
CA THR A 284 19.14 5.48 -2.55
C THR A 284 19.80 4.18 -3.02
N LYS A 285 20.90 4.31 -3.79
CA LYS A 285 21.70 3.18 -4.28
C LYS A 285 22.25 2.30 -3.14
N GLY A 286 22.57 2.89 -1.99
CA GLY A 286 23.08 2.19 -0.81
C GLY A 286 22.00 1.68 0.14
N PHE A 287 20.72 1.69 -0.27
CA PHE A 287 19.63 1.23 0.59
C PHE A 287 19.76 -0.27 0.91
N LEU A 288 19.94 -0.58 2.20
CA LEU A 288 20.05 -1.95 2.72
C LEU A 288 18.65 -2.57 2.82
N PHE A 289 18.24 -3.32 1.79
CA PHE A 289 16.92 -3.93 1.74
C PHE A 289 16.70 -4.97 2.87
N GLU A 290 17.76 -5.58 3.38
CA GLU A 290 17.77 -6.52 4.50
C GLU A 290 17.11 -5.94 5.74
N SER A 291 17.24 -4.63 5.94
CA SER A 291 16.63 -3.92 7.08
C SER A 291 15.09 -4.04 7.11
N LEU A 292 14.46 -4.39 5.98
CA LEU A 292 13.01 -4.63 5.89
C LEU A 292 12.60 -6.07 6.23
N PHE A 293 13.51 -7.03 6.35
CA PHE A 293 13.17 -8.44 6.48
C PHE A 293 12.33 -8.76 7.73
N SER A 294 12.72 -8.24 8.89
CA SER A 294 11.96 -8.38 10.13
C SER A 294 10.57 -7.74 9.99
N THR A 295 10.52 -6.51 9.45
CA THR A 295 9.25 -5.78 9.24
C THR A 295 8.31 -6.51 8.28
N LEU A 296 8.86 -7.23 7.30
CA LEU A 296 8.08 -8.03 6.38
C LEU A 296 7.54 -9.29 7.04
N THR A 297 8.37 -10.05 7.76
CA THR A 297 8.06 -11.43 8.18
C THR A 297 7.51 -11.58 9.59
N ASP A 298 7.75 -10.60 10.47
CA ASP A 298 7.40 -10.67 11.88
C ASP A 298 6.28 -9.68 12.27
N ASN A 299 6.00 -9.63 13.57
CA ASN A 299 5.19 -8.56 14.16
C ASN A 299 5.92 -7.22 14.02
N MET A 300 5.16 -6.17 13.71
CA MET A 300 5.70 -4.84 13.50
C MET A 300 5.72 -4.05 14.81
N SER A 301 6.93 -3.72 15.25
CA SER A 301 7.18 -2.86 16.41
C SER A 301 7.08 -1.39 16.00
N ILE A 302 6.23 -0.62 16.68
CA ILE A 302 6.02 0.81 16.44
C ILE A 302 6.29 1.56 17.74
N GLU A 303 7.34 2.38 17.75
CA GLU A 303 7.64 3.29 18.85
C GLU A 303 7.22 4.72 18.51
N ARG A 304 6.73 5.44 19.51
CA ARG A 304 6.27 6.84 19.39
C ARG A 304 6.80 7.64 20.57
N LYS A 305 7.12 8.92 20.35
CA LYS A 305 7.59 9.79 21.43
C LYS A 305 6.55 9.88 22.55
N HIS A 306 7.00 9.70 23.79
CA HIS A 306 6.17 9.78 25.01
C HIS A 306 4.94 8.86 25.02
N ARG A 307 5.00 7.72 24.30
CA ARG A 307 3.92 6.73 24.25
C ARG A 307 4.50 5.32 24.42
N PRO A 308 3.73 4.39 24.99
CA PRO A 308 4.13 2.99 25.03
C PRO A 308 4.37 2.43 23.63
N LYS A 309 5.30 1.48 23.56
CA LYS A 309 5.60 0.70 22.36
C LYS A 309 4.39 -0.13 21.96
N ILE A 310 4.09 -0.13 20.66
CA ILE A 310 2.99 -0.89 20.05
C ILE A 310 3.59 -2.06 19.27
N ASN A 311 3.15 -3.27 19.55
CA ASN A 311 3.49 -4.45 18.77
C ASN A 311 2.28 -4.88 17.94
N MET A 312 2.31 -4.56 16.64
CA MET A 312 1.26 -4.88 15.69
C MET A 312 1.48 -6.30 15.13
N PRO A 313 0.48 -7.20 15.21
CA PRO A 313 0.56 -8.55 14.65
C PRO A 313 0.91 -8.53 13.16
N PHE A 314 1.63 -9.55 12.69
CA PHE A 314 1.97 -9.73 11.27
C PHE A 314 0.73 -9.64 10.35
N THR A 315 -0.39 -10.21 10.76
CA THR A 315 -1.65 -10.17 9.99
C THR A 315 -2.24 -8.77 9.86
N ASP A 316 -1.89 -7.88 10.79
CA ASP A 316 -2.34 -6.49 10.81
C ASP A 316 -1.32 -5.52 10.22
N SER A 317 -0.07 -5.93 10.06
CA SER A 317 0.99 -5.06 9.58
C SER A 317 0.81 -4.73 8.09
N PRO A 318 1.09 -3.49 7.68
CA PRO A 318 0.91 -3.06 6.30
C PRO A 318 1.86 -3.77 5.34
N LYS A 319 1.46 -3.84 4.06
CA LYS A 319 2.40 -4.20 2.99
C LYS A 319 3.42 -3.09 2.79
N ILE A 320 4.53 -3.40 2.11
CA ILE A 320 5.59 -2.43 1.83
C ILE A 320 5.78 -2.31 0.32
N ALA A 321 5.88 -1.08 -0.16
CA ALA A 321 6.40 -0.76 -1.47
C ALA A 321 7.53 0.26 -1.34
N LEU A 322 8.36 0.36 -2.37
CA LEU A 322 9.40 1.38 -2.43
C LEU A 322 9.58 1.85 -3.87
N THR A 323 10.00 3.10 -4.05
CA THR A 323 10.38 3.63 -5.36
C THR A 323 11.89 3.86 -5.39
N THR A 324 12.53 3.55 -6.52
CA THR A 324 13.98 3.78 -6.68
C THR A 324 14.36 4.04 -8.12
N ASN A 325 15.43 4.81 -8.29
CA ASN A 325 16.12 5.01 -9.57
C ASN A 325 17.40 4.16 -9.69
N TYR A 326 17.61 3.22 -8.78
CA TYR A 326 18.83 2.42 -8.73
C TYR A 326 18.50 0.93 -8.77
N THR A 327 19.46 0.12 -9.19
CA THR A 327 19.37 -1.33 -9.00
C THR A 327 19.59 -1.63 -7.53
N ILE A 328 18.67 -2.36 -6.90
CA ILE A 328 18.86 -2.87 -5.54
C ILE A 328 19.61 -4.20 -5.65
N PRO A 329 20.80 -4.35 -5.03
CA PRO A 329 21.59 -5.58 -5.09
C PRO A 329 20.77 -6.83 -4.72
N GLN A 330 21.05 -7.93 -5.43
CA GLN A 330 20.46 -9.25 -5.18
C GLN A 330 21.56 -10.18 -4.67
N GLU A 331 21.89 -10.09 -3.39
CA GLU A 331 23.08 -10.80 -2.88
C GLU A 331 22.80 -12.25 -2.45
N THR A 332 21.54 -12.63 -2.12
CA THR A 332 21.19 -14.03 -1.78
C THR A 332 19.76 -14.44 -2.19
N ASP A 333 19.46 -15.74 -2.21
CA ASP A 333 18.13 -16.28 -2.60
C ASP A 333 16.99 -15.84 -1.67
N SER A 334 17.27 -15.65 -0.38
CA SER A 334 16.33 -15.09 0.60
C SER A 334 15.80 -13.70 0.20
N PHE A 335 16.56 -12.95 -0.58
CA PHE A 335 16.16 -11.61 -1.06
C PHE A 335 15.22 -11.71 -2.25
N LYS A 336 15.44 -12.68 -3.15
CA LYS A 336 14.64 -12.85 -4.37
C LYS A 336 13.19 -13.18 -4.02
N ASP A 337 12.98 -13.98 -2.98
CA ASP A 337 11.63 -14.37 -2.56
C ASP A 337 10.84 -13.22 -1.93
N ARG A 338 11.53 -12.27 -1.27
CA ARG A 338 10.91 -11.13 -0.56
C ARG A 338 10.77 -9.87 -1.41
N LYS A 339 11.28 -9.88 -2.65
CA LYS A 339 11.19 -8.77 -3.60
C LYS A 339 10.24 -9.11 -4.74
N HIS A 340 9.54 -8.10 -5.23
CA HIS A 340 8.86 -8.15 -6.53
C HIS A 340 9.12 -6.86 -7.28
N LEU A 341 9.82 -6.97 -8.41
CA LEU A 341 10.20 -5.83 -9.22
C LEU A 341 9.06 -5.46 -10.18
N VAL A 342 8.67 -4.19 -10.16
CA VAL A 342 7.75 -3.58 -11.09
C VAL A 342 8.50 -2.48 -11.82
N THR A 343 8.80 -2.72 -13.08
CA THR A 343 9.43 -1.71 -13.95
C THR A 343 8.36 -0.89 -14.64
N LEU A 344 8.62 0.40 -14.84
CA LEU A 344 7.88 1.26 -15.75
C LEU A 344 8.80 1.65 -16.90
N ASN A 345 8.28 1.74 -18.12
CA ASN A 345 9.07 2.33 -19.20
C ASN A 345 9.23 3.86 -18.98
N ASN A 346 10.18 4.46 -19.68
CA ASN A 346 10.47 5.89 -19.57
C ASN A 346 9.69 6.73 -20.61
N PHE A 347 8.45 6.32 -20.93
CA PHE A 347 7.58 7.03 -21.87
C PHE A 347 7.38 8.48 -21.46
N PHE A 348 7.05 8.70 -20.18
CA PHE A 348 6.99 10.04 -19.61
C PHE A 348 8.39 10.54 -19.26
N ASN A 349 8.71 11.75 -19.73
CA ASN A 349 10.02 12.39 -19.60
C ASN A 349 9.86 13.91 -19.76
N ALA A 350 10.96 14.64 -19.98
CA ALA A 350 10.91 16.09 -20.16
C ALA A 350 10.04 16.52 -21.36
N LYS A 351 10.00 15.72 -22.44
CA LYS A 351 9.26 16.00 -23.68
C LYS A 351 7.84 15.44 -23.67
N ASN A 352 7.65 14.26 -23.08
CA ASN A 352 6.35 13.60 -22.93
C ASN A 352 5.83 13.80 -21.51
N LYS A 353 5.08 14.86 -21.27
CA LYS A 353 4.46 15.11 -19.96
C LYS A 353 3.01 14.60 -19.93
N PRO A 354 2.49 14.14 -18.78
CA PRO A 354 1.12 13.65 -18.66
C PRO A 354 0.05 14.62 -19.20
N GLU A 355 0.23 15.93 -19.00
CA GLU A 355 -0.72 16.96 -19.41
C GLU A 355 -1.01 16.92 -20.92
N LYS A 356 -0.01 16.54 -21.74
CA LYS A 356 -0.17 16.38 -23.20
C LYS A 356 -1.13 15.24 -23.58
N TYR A 357 -1.21 14.20 -22.75
CA TYR A 357 -1.96 12.97 -23.06
C TYR A 357 -3.32 12.89 -22.37
N PHE A 358 -3.47 13.56 -21.23
CA PHE A 358 -4.71 13.58 -20.46
C PHE A 358 -5.51 14.87 -20.63
N LYS A 359 -4.86 16.00 -20.96
CA LYS A 359 -5.48 17.34 -21.11
C LYS A 359 -6.09 17.93 -19.83
N HIS A 360 -5.98 17.24 -18.70
CA HIS A 360 -6.29 17.71 -17.35
C HIS A 360 -5.29 17.12 -16.35
N LEU A 361 -5.31 17.63 -15.12
CA LEU A 361 -4.49 17.10 -14.04
C LEU A 361 -5.03 15.73 -13.59
N LEU A 362 -4.16 14.73 -13.55
CA LEU A 362 -4.53 13.42 -13.01
C LEU A 362 -5.01 13.56 -11.56
N PHE A 363 -6.07 12.82 -11.23
CA PHE A 363 -6.76 12.84 -9.95
C PHE A 363 -7.57 14.12 -9.65
N GLU A 364 -7.66 15.05 -10.60
CA GLU A 364 -8.68 16.10 -10.63
C GLU A 364 -9.77 15.69 -11.63
N TRP A 365 -10.48 14.65 -11.24
CA TRP A 365 -11.44 13.96 -12.08
C TRP A 365 -12.88 14.24 -11.66
N ASP A 366 -13.77 14.18 -12.64
CA ASP A 366 -15.20 14.09 -12.41
C ASP A 366 -15.59 12.72 -11.83
N ASP A 367 -16.84 12.60 -11.37
CA ASP A 367 -17.37 11.37 -10.78
C ASP A 367 -17.32 10.18 -11.76
N ASP A 368 -17.43 10.44 -13.06
CA ASP A 368 -17.42 9.41 -14.09
C ASP A 368 -16.02 8.82 -14.30
N GLU A 369 -14.97 9.64 -14.34
CA GLU A 369 -13.59 9.19 -14.42
C GLU A 369 -13.13 8.54 -13.11
N TRP A 370 -13.55 9.05 -11.94
CA TRP A 370 -13.35 8.35 -10.67
C TRP A 370 -13.97 6.95 -10.69
N ASN A 371 -15.18 6.82 -11.21
CA ASN A 371 -15.85 5.54 -11.31
C ASN A 371 -15.12 4.59 -12.28
N ARG A 372 -14.58 5.09 -13.41
CA ARG A 372 -13.73 4.29 -14.32
C ARG A 372 -12.43 3.85 -13.65
N PHE A 373 -11.77 4.75 -12.93
CA PHE A 373 -10.56 4.46 -12.15
C PHE A 373 -10.80 3.34 -11.14
N ASP A 374 -11.86 3.45 -10.34
CA ASP A 374 -12.17 2.46 -9.31
C ASP A 374 -12.49 1.08 -9.91
N ASN A 375 -13.24 1.02 -11.01
CA ASN A 375 -13.51 -0.25 -11.72
C ASN A 375 -12.22 -0.86 -12.31
N PHE A 376 -11.30 -0.05 -12.81
CA PHE A 376 -10.00 -0.52 -13.24
C PHE A 376 -9.18 -1.11 -12.07
N ILE A 377 -9.18 -0.47 -10.90
CA ILE A 377 -8.53 -1.04 -9.70
C ILE A 377 -9.16 -2.37 -9.30
N ILE A 378 -10.48 -2.49 -9.41
CA ILE A 378 -11.19 -3.76 -9.18
C ILE A 378 -10.74 -4.83 -10.20
N GLU A 379 -10.50 -4.48 -11.46
CA GLU A 379 -9.91 -5.38 -12.48
C GLU A 379 -8.51 -5.84 -12.07
N CYS A 380 -7.64 -4.93 -11.60
CA CYS A 380 -6.30 -5.25 -11.11
C CYS A 380 -6.33 -6.22 -9.93
N VAL A 381 -7.20 -5.98 -8.93
CA VAL A 381 -7.41 -6.88 -7.79
C VAL A 381 -7.87 -8.25 -8.26
N GLN A 382 -8.82 -8.30 -9.18
CA GLN A 382 -9.30 -9.58 -9.71
C GLN A 382 -8.24 -10.33 -10.50
N LEU A 383 -7.40 -9.63 -11.28
CA LEU A 383 -6.24 -10.20 -11.97
C LEU A 383 -5.27 -10.85 -10.97
N PHE A 384 -4.92 -10.14 -9.89
CA PHE A 384 -4.06 -10.67 -8.82
C PHE A 384 -4.68 -11.91 -8.17
N LEU A 385 -5.97 -11.90 -7.84
CA LEU A 385 -6.63 -13.08 -7.27
C LEU A 385 -6.59 -14.28 -8.23
N LYS A 386 -6.70 -14.05 -9.54
CA LYS A 386 -6.63 -15.10 -10.58
C LYS A 386 -5.21 -15.66 -10.74
N LYS A 387 -4.24 -14.78 -11.00
CA LYS A 387 -2.90 -15.15 -11.50
C LYS A 387 -1.77 -15.00 -10.47
N GLY A 388 -2.04 -14.42 -9.30
CA GLY A 388 -0.99 -14.02 -8.37
C GLY A 388 -0.21 -12.80 -8.86
N LEU A 389 0.96 -12.57 -8.27
CA LEU A 389 1.92 -11.57 -8.75
C LEU A 389 2.57 -12.07 -10.05
N ILE A 390 2.51 -11.25 -11.10
CA ILE A 390 3.05 -11.57 -12.42
C ILE A 390 4.40 -10.85 -12.57
N THR A 391 5.47 -11.62 -12.73
CA THR A 391 6.79 -11.08 -13.04
C THR A 391 6.87 -10.70 -14.51
N TYR A 392 7.52 -9.58 -14.79
CA TYR A 392 7.87 -9.18 -16.15
C TYR A 392 9.34 -8.79 -16.20
N GLU A 393 10.01 -9.26 -17.23
CA GLU A 393 11.36 -8.85 -17.57
C GLU A 393 11.45 -8.72 -19.09
N SER A 394 11.74 -7.52 -19.58
CA SER A 394 11.86 -7.25 -21.02
C SER A 394 13.12 -7.91 -21.58
N GLU A 395 13.02 -8.58 -22.72
CA GLU A 395 14.19 -9.10 -23.44
C GLU A 395 15.16 -7.98 -23.82
N ASP A 396 14.64 -6.85 -24.30
CA ASP A 396 15.44 -5.65 -24.59
C ASP A 396 16.19 -5.13 -23.35
N LEU A 397 15.56 -5.22 -22.17
CA LEU A 397 16.23 -4.84 -20.92
C LEU A 397 17.36 -5.79 -20.56
N LYS A 398 17.13 -7.09 -20.69
CA LYS A 398 18.16 -8.11 -20.46
C LYS A 398 19.34 -7.88 -21.40
N LEU A 399 19.08 -7.63 -22.68
CA LEU A 399 20.09 -7.34 -23.68
C LEU A 399 20.85 -6.04 -23.36
N LYS A 400 20.16 -4.95 -23.02
CA LYS A 400 20.80 -3.67 -22.66
C LYS A 400 21.64 -3.78 -21.40
N LYS A 401 21.19 -4.54 -20.39
CA LYS A 401 21.99 -4.84 -19.18
C LYS A 401 23.25 -5.61 -19.55
N LEU A 402 23.12 -6.64 -20.38
CA LEU A 402 24.26 -7.43 -20.85
C LEU A 402 25.28 -6.54 -21.58
N ILE A 403 24.83 -5.71 -22.53
CA ILE A 403 25.70 -4.78 -23.27
C ILE A 403 26.40 -3.81 -22.31
N ASN A 404 25.69 -3.25 -21.32
CA ASN A 404 26.29 -2.32 -20.35
C ASN A 404 27.29 -2.98 -19.39
N GLN A 405 27.12 -4.27 -19.08
CA GLN A 405 28.04 -5.02 -18.21
C GLN A 405 29.23 -5.62 -18.99
N THR A 406 29.13 -5.66 -20.31
CA THR A 406 30.12 -6.24 -21.22
C THR A 406 30.53 -5.19 -22.26
N SER A 407 30.21 -5.42 -23.54
CA SER A 407 30.27 -4.42 -24.60
C SER A 407 29.31 -4.80 -25.73
N ARG A 408 29.00 -3.85 -26.61
CA ARG A 408 28.17 -4.12 -27.80
C ARG A 408 28.84 -5.10 -28.75
N ASP A 409 30.15 -4.93 -28.95
CA ASP A 409 30.95 -5.77 -29.85
C ASP A 409 31.07 -7.19 -29.33
N PHE A 410 31.22 -7.35 -28.00
CA PHE A 410 31.17 -8.67 -27.36
C PHE A 410 29.86 -9.38 -27.67
N VAL A 411 28.72 -8.73 -27.43
CA VAL A 411 27.42 -9.37 -27.66
C VAL A 411 27.20 -9.70 -29.15
N TYR A 412 27.64 -8.82 -30.05
CA TYR A 412 27.59 -9.08 -31.49
C TYR A 412 28.43 -10.31 -31.86
N LEU A 413 29.70 -10.33 -31.45
CA LEU A 413 30.64 -11.42 -31.73
C LEU A 413 30.14 -12.75 -31.18
N MET A 414 29.63 -12.75 -29.94
CA MET A 414 29.06 -13.95 -29.32
C MET A 414 27.89 -14.51 -30.13
N ASN A 415 26.94 -13.66 -30.54
CA ASN A 415 25.79 -14.08 -31.35
C ASN A 415 26.17 -14.57 -32.75
N ALA A 416 27.19 -13.97 -33.37
CA ALA A 416 27.62 -14.32 -34.72
C ALA A 416 28.37 -15.66 -34.75
N ASP A 417 29.35 -15.82 -33.85
CA ASP A 417 30.40 -16.83 -34.03
C ASP A 417 30.53 -17.82 -32.87
N TYR A 418 30.01 -17.52 -31.68
CA TYR A 418 30.28 -18.29 -30.45
C TYR A 418 29.04 -18.83 -29.71
N ASP A 419 27.82 -18.63 -30.22
CA ASP A 419 26.54 -19.05 -29.60
C ASP A 419 26.20 -20.55 -29.83
N ARG A 420 27.11 -21.33 -30.43
CA ARG A 420 26.85 -22.75 -30.76
C ARG A 420 26.99 -23.65 -29.53
N LEU A 421 25.93 -24.41 -29.24
CA LEU A 421 25.93 -25.39 -28.16
C LEU A 421 26.88 -26.55 -28.48
N ASN A 422 27.55 -27.07 -27.46
CA ASN A 422 28.51 -28.18 -27.54
C ASN A 422 29.79 -27.90 -28.34
N ASP A 423 30.03 -26.66 -28.76
CA ASP A 423 31.26 -26.27 -29.47
C ASP A 423 32.24 -25.57 -28.51
N TYR A 424 33.53 -25.91 -28.61
CA TYR A 424 34.56 -25.32 -27.75
C TYR A 424 35.28 -24.18 -28.45
N PHE A 425 35.30 -23.03 -27.81
CA PHE A 425 36.06 -21.87 -28.26
C PHE A 425 37.16 -21.44 -27.27
N GLY A 426 38.23 -20.85 -27.79
CA GLY A 426 39.36 -20.37 -26.99
C GLY A 426 39.03 -19.06 -26.28
N LEU A 427 39.11 -19.02 -24.95
CA LEU A 427 38.87 -17.79 -24.19
C LEU A 427 39.90 -16.70 -24.51
N LYS A 428 41.16 -17.08 -24.72
CA LYS A 428 42.24 -16.13 -25.03
C LYS A 428 42.04 -15.47 -26.39
N GLU A 429 41.62 -16.25 -27.39
CA GLU A 429 41.34 -15.78 -28.75
C GLU A 429 40.18 -14.80 -28.74
N LEU A 430 39.07 -15.18 -28.10
CA LEU A 430 37.92 -14.30 -27.90
C LEU A 430 38.32 -12.99 -27.19
N ALA A 431 39.13 -13.07 -26.14
CA ALA A 431 39.58 -11.91 -25.39
C ALA A 431 40.51 -10.97 -26.19
N GLN A 432 41.23 -11.49 -27.19
CA GLN A 432 42.08 -10.68 -28.07
C GLN A 432 41.27 -9.90 -29.11
N MET A 433 40.09 -10.40 -29.49
CA MET A 433 39.19 -9.76 -30.47
C MET A 433 38.36 -8.61 -29.88
N LEU A 434 38.45 -8.37 -28.56
CA LEU A 434 37.63 -7.42 -27.84
C LEU A 434 38.46 -6.28 -27.28
N GLU A 435 37.93 -5.07 -27.40
CA GLU A 435 38.44 -3.90 -26.68
C GLU A 435 38.03 -3.98 -25.21
N VAL A 436 39.00 -4.36 -24.37
CA VAL A 436 38.83 -4.48 -22.91
C VAL A 436 39.89 -3.61 -22.26
N ASP A 437 39.45 -2.77 -21.33
CA ASP A 437 40.29 -1.87 -20.55
C ASP A 437 41.11 -2.65 -19.51
N ALA A 438 42.12 -3.38 -20.00
CA ALA A 438 43.07 -4.16 -19.22
C ALA A 438 44.38 -4.32 -20.01
N GLU A 439 45.49 -3.84 -19.41
CA GLU A 439 46.84 -3.94 -19.97
C GLU A 439 47.38 -5.38 -19.94
N GLU A 440 47.10 -6.13 -18.87
CA GLU A 440 47.58 -7.50 -18.74
C GLU A 440 46.67 -8.54 -19.43
N PRO A 441 47.22 -9.43 -20.29
CA PRO A 441 46.43 -10.46 -21.00
C PRO A 441 45.66 -11.44 -20.09
N ARG A 442 46.19 -11.73 -18.90
CA ARG A 442 45.53 -12.61 -17.91
C ARG A 442 44.29 -11.94 -17.33
N THR A 443 44.41 -10.67 -16.96
CA THR A 443 43.31 -9.85 -16.43
C THR A 443 42.22 -9.68 -17.48
N ARG A 444 42.60 -9.42 -18.73
CA ARG A 444 41.67 -9.38 -19.86
C ARG A 444 40.87 -10.68 -20.01
N SER A 445 41.56 -11.82 -20.02
CA SER A 445 40.91 -13.14 -20.13
C SER A 445 39.96 -13.41 -18.96
N LYS A 446 40.29 -12.95 -17.75
CA LYS A 446 39.43 -13.08 -16.56
C LYS A 446 38.14 -12.26 -16.71
N ILE A 447 38.24 -11.02 -17.16
CA ILE A 447 37.08 -10.14 -17.42
C ILE A 447 36.18 -10.76 -18.49
N VAL A 448 36.76 -11.16 -19.63
CA VAL A 448 35.99 -11.77 -20.73
C VAL A 448 35.37 -13.10 -20.30
N SER A 449 36.03 -13.89 -19.44
CA SER A 449 35.41 -15.10 -18.89
C SER A 449 34.15 -14.77 -18.07
N GLN A 450 34.15 -13.67 -17.31
CA GLN A 450 32.96 -13.22 -16.58
C GLN A 450 31.88 -12.75 -17.54
N TRP A 451 32.26 -12.08 -18.64
CA TRP A 451 31.32 -11.68 -19.69
C TRP A 451 30.66 -12.89 -20.37
N VAL A 452 31.42 -13.97 -20.61
CA VAL A 452 30.89 -15.25 -21.13
C VAL A 452 29.87 -15.87 -20.16
N ASP A 453 30.11 -15.81 -18.84
CA ASP A 453 29.12 -16.27 -17.86
C ASP A 453 27.84 -15.42 -17.90
N LEU A 454 27.97 -14.09 -18.01
CA LEU A 454 26.82 -13.19 -18.14
C LEU A 454 26.01 -13.47 -19.41
N TYR A 455 26.68 -13.73 -20.54
CA TYR A 455 26.05 -14.11 -21.80
C TYR A 455 25.33 -15.46 -21.70
N ALA A 456 25.95 -16.45 -21.05
CA ALA A 456 25.33 -17.75 -20.83
C ALA A 456 24.06 -17.63 -19.98
N ILE A 457 24.10 -16.85 -18.89
CA ILE A 457 22.93 -16.56 -18.06
C ILE A 457 21.83 -15.89 -18.89
N PHE A 458 22.19 -14.94 -19.76
CA PHE A 458 21.26 -14.26 -20.66
C PHE A 458 20.56 -15.24 -21.63
N LYS A 459 21.30 -16.20 -22.20
CA LYS A 459 20.77 -17.23 -23.11
C LYS A 459 20.11 -18.43 -22.41
N GLY A 460 20.28 -18.54 -21.09
CA GLY A 460 19.83 -19.72 -20.33
C GLY A 460 20.74 -20.94 -20.49
N TYR A 461 22.01 -20.74 -20.81
CA TYR A 461 23.00 -21.80 -20.98
C TYR A 461 23.82 -22.05 -19.72
N LYS A 462 24.46 -23.22 -19.66
CA LYS A 462 25.54 -23.55 -18.73
C LYS A 462 26.89 -23.43 -19.44
N VAL A 463 27.91 -23.02 -18.70
CA VAL A 463 29.29 -22.87 -19.21
C VAL A 463 30.15 -24.02 -18.71
N GLU A 464 30.61 -24.87 -19.63
CA GLU A 464 31.65 -25.86 -19.35
C GLU A 464 33.03 -25.27 -19.67
N ARG A 465 34.01 -25.50 -18.81
CA ARG A 465 35.39 -25.01 -18.97
C ARG A 465 36.37 -26.17 -19.01
N ARG A 466 37.26 -26.17 -20.00
CA ARG A 466 38.39 -27.12 -20.06
C ARG A 466 39.70 -26.37 -20.08
N LYS A 467 40.66 -26.85 -19.29
CA LYS A 467 42.04 -26.35 -19.29
C LYS A 467 42.95 -27.45 -19.78
N SER A 468 43.72 -27.18 -20.83
CA SER A 468 44.76 -28.07 -21.34
C SER A 468 45.94 -27.25 -21.83
N ALA A 469 47.16 -27.66 -21.44
CA ALA A 469 48.42 -26.99 -21.83
C ALA A 469 48.42 -25.45 -21.68
N GLY A 470 47.82 -24.93 -20.61
CA GLY A 470 47.72 -23.48 -20.36
C GLY A 470 46.66 -22.73 -21.18
N VAL A 471 45.93 -23.41 -22.06
CA VAL A 471 44.81 -22.86 -22.84
C VAL A 471 43.50 -23.16 -22.13
N THR A 472 42.65 -22.14 -21.96
CA THR A 472 41.29 -22.29 -21.45
C THR A 472 40.31 -22.27 -22.62
N LYS A 473 39.55 -23.35 -22.78
CA LYS A 473 38.43 -23.44 -23.73
C LYS A 473 37.11 -23.43 -22.98
N MET A 474 36.10 -22.80 -23.57
CA MET A 474 34.75 -22.70 -23.02
C MET A 474 33.75 -23.28 -24.01
N CYS A 475 32.65 -23.82 -23.49
CA CYS A 475 31.58 -24.43 -24.28
C CYS A 475 30.24 -24.15 -23.61
N PHE A 476 29.19 -23.89 -24.40
CA PHE A 476 27.82 -23.77 -23.90
C PHE A 476 27.06 -25.09 -23.94
N LYS A 477 26.20 -25.30 -22.94
CA LYS A 477 25.32 -26.46 -22.77
C LYS A 477 23.91 -26.00 -22.36
N ILE A 478 22.90 -26.83 -22.56
CA ILE A 478 21.54 -26.66 -21.98
C ILE A 478 21.47 -27.28 -20.59
#